data_AF-A0A934BZR7-F1
#
_entry.id   AF-A0A934BZR7-F1
#
_cell.length_a   1.000
_cell.length_b   1.000
_cell.length_c   1.000
_cell.angle_alpha   90.00
_cell.angle_beta   90.00
_cell.angle_gamma   90.00
#
_symmetry.space_group_name_H-M   'P 1'
#
loop_
_entity.id
_entity.type
_entity.pdbx_description
1 polymer ?
#
loop_
_entity_poly.entity_id
_entity_poly.type
_entity_poly.pdbx_seq_one_letter_code
_entity_poly.pdbx_strand_id
1 'polypeptide(L)'
;MTPLDAIADHHKLCDELHQLAMDENRFLRQHQRSPDSAFLARKQQMLGRLDESLLNLRAIPASSARGPELRAELEKTRSRILQILQLDKENEQLLLRFSLTRGRPETSPAAASSASMLQKIYARCS
;
A
#
# COMPACT_ATOMS: atom_id res chain seq x y z
N MET A 1 18.75 -25.68 -5.97
CA MET A 1 17.55 -25.02 -6.54
C MET A 1 17.85 -24.63 -7.97
N THR A 2 16.92 -24.85 -8.90
CA THR A 2 17.07 -24.30 -10.24
C THR A 2 16.70 -22.81 -10.25
N PRO A 3 17.22 -22.02 -11.21
CA PRO A 3 16.82 -20.62 -11.41
C PRO A 3 15.31 -20.41 -11.54
N LEU A 4 14.64 -21.38 -12.15
CA LEU A 4 13.21 -21.33 -12.44
C LEU A 4 12.39 -21.55 -11.16
N ASP A 5 12.81 -22.49 -10.32
CA ASP A 5 12.20 -22.70 -8.99
C ASP A 5 12.34 -21.46 -8.10
N ALA A 6 13.51 -20.82 -8.11
CA ALA A 6 13.75 -19.61 -7.31
C ALA A 6 12.86 -18.44 -7.73
N ILE A 7 12.63 -18.25 -9.04
CA ILE A 7 11.73 -17.21 -9.55
C ILE A 7 10.27 -17.57 -9.26
N ALA A 8 9.87 -18.84 -9.42
CA ALA A 8 8.52 -19.27 -9.09
C ALA A 8 8.20 -19.09 -7.60
N ASP A 9 9.14 -19.39 -6.71
CA ASP A 9 8.96 -19.18 -5.27
C ASP A 9 8.92 -17.69 -4.90
N HIS A 10 9.72 -16.85 -5.56
CA HIS A 10 9.63 -15.40 -5.41
C HIS A 10 8.28 -14.86 -5.90
N HIS A 11 7.77 -15.35 -7.03
CA HIS A 11 6.46 -14.97 -7.54
C HIS A 11 5.34 -15.28 -6.53
N LYS A 12 5.37 -16.46 -5.92
CA LYS A 12 4.40 -16.83 -4.86
C LYS A 12 4.45 -15.86 -3.68
N LEU A 13 5.65 -15.44 -3.25
CA LEU A 13 5.81 -14.44 -2.20
C LEU A 13 5.22 -13.08 -2.62
N CYS A 14 5.41 -12.67 -3.88
CA CYS A 14 4.77 -11.47 -4.41
C CYS A 14 3.24 -11.58 -4.44
N ASP A 15 2.68 -12.75 -4.79
CA ASP A 15 1.23 -12.97 -4.73
C ASP A 15 0.70 -12.89 -3.28
N GLU A 16 1.41 -13.49 -2.32
CA GLU A 16 1.07 -13.41 -0.87
C GLU A 16 1.11 -11.95 -0.37
N LEU A 17 2.13 -11.18 -0.77
CA LEU A 17 2.23 -9.75 -0.43
C LEU A 17 1.13 -8.93 -1.07
N HIS A 18 0.77 -9.23 -2.32
CA HIS A 18 -0.33 -8.56 -3.00
C HIS A 18 -1.66 -8.82 -2.28
N GLN A 19 -1.91 -10.06 -1.88
CA GLN A 19 -3.10 -10.39 -1.10
C GLN A 19 -3.12 -9.64 0.24
N LEU A 20 -1.97 -9.55 0.92
CA LEU A 20 -1.86 -8.78 2.15
C LEU A 20 -2.14 -7.29 1.92
N ALA A 21 -1.63 -6.69 0.83
CA ALA A 21 -1.92 -5.30 0.47
C ALA A 21 -3.41 -5.06 0.15
N MET A 22 -4.07 -6.03 -0.48
CA MET A 22 -5.52 -5.99 -0.71
C MET A 22 -6.32 -6.08 0.60
N ASP A 23 -5.90 -6.94 1.52
CA ASP A 23 -6.53 -7.07 2.83
C ASP A 23 -6.37 -5.78 3.66
N GLU A 24 -5.20 -5.14 3.59
CA GLU A 24 -4.96 -3.81 4.15
C GLU A 24 -5.91 -2.77 3.55
N ASN A 25 -6.01 -2.72 2.22
CA ASN A 25 -6.89 -1.78 1.52
C ASN A 25 -8.36 -1.97 1.94
N ARG A 26 -8.81 -3.23 2.04
CA ARG A 26 -10.15 -3.58 2.51
C ARG A 26 -10.37 -3.12 3.94
N PHE A 27 -9.42 -3.40 4.84
CA PHE A 27 -9.51 -2.98 6.23
C PHE A 27 -9.60 -1.46 6.37
N LEU A 28 -8.73 -0.73 5.66
CA LEU A 28 -8.71 0.73 5.63
C LEU A 28 -10.03 1.31 5.14
N ARG A 29 -10.59 0.77 4.05
CA ARG A 29 -11.89 1.24 3.52
C ARG A 29 -13.06 0.97 4.48
N GLN A 30 -13.06 -0.19 5.16
CA GLN A 30 -14.15 -0.59 6.04
C GLN A 30 -14.11 0.11 7.39
N HIS A 31 -12.94 0.15 8.03
CA HIS A 31 -12.81 0.61 9.42
C HIS A 31 -12.30 2.05 9.53
N GLN A 32 -11.80 2.64 8.44
CA GLN A 32 -11.28 4.01 8.38
C GLN A 32 -10.25 4.31 9.48
N ARG A 33 -9.49 3.28 9.88
CA ARG A 33 -8.47 3.33 10.93
C ARG A 33 -7.25 2.53 10.50
N SER A 34 -6.10 2.84 11.10
CA SER A 34 -4.87 2.09 10.87
C SER A 34 -5.04 0.62 11.29
N PRO A 35 -4.47 -0.35 10.55
CA PRO A 35 -4.41 -1.74 10.97
C PRO A 35 -3.73 -1.90 12.33
N ASP A 36 -4.08 -2.96 13.05
CA ASP A 36 -3.52 -3.25 14.37
C ASP A 36 -2.07 -3.76 14.26
N SER A 37 -1.33 -3.74 15.37
CA SER A 37 0.09 -4.12 15.42
C SER A 37 0.37 -5.54 14.91
N ALA A 38 -0.58 -6.47 15.07
CA ALA A 38 -0.49 -7.83 14.54
C ALA A 38 -0.43 -7.85 13.00
N PHE A 39 -1.16 -6.95 12.33
CA PHE A 39 -1.12 -6.83 10.87
C PHE A 39 0.23 -6.29 10.40
N LEU A 40 0.74 -5.27 11.10
CA LEU A 40 2.07 -4.69 10.82
C LEU A 40 3.19 -5.72 11.01
N ALA A 41 3.14 -6.52 12.08
CA ALA A 41 4.11 -7.59 12.32
C ALA A 41 4.10 -8.62 11.19
N ARG A 42 2.92 -9.02 10.71
CA ARG A 42 2.79 -9.93 9.57
C ARG A 42 3.36 -9.33 8.28
N LYS A 43 3.12 -8.04 8.02
CA LYS A 43 3.70 -7.31 6.87
C LYS A 43 5.22 -7.28 6.95
N GLN A 44 5.80 -6.97 8.12
CA GLN A 44 7.25 -6.97 8.34
C GLN A 44 7.87 -8.35 8.13
N GLN A 45 7.25 -9.42 8.64
CA GLN A 45 7.74 -10.78 8.44
C GLN A 45 7.74 -11.18 6.95
N MET A 46 6.70 -10.79 6.19
CA MET A 46 6.64 -11.07 4.75
C MET A 46 7.68 -10.28 3.97
N LEU A 47 7.94 -9.03 4.33
CA LEU A 47 9.01 -8.23 3.73
C LEU A 47 10.40 -8.85 3.99
N GLY A 48 10.65 -9.36 5.21
CA GLY A 48 11.89 -10.08 5.51
C GLY A 48 12.09 -11.33 4.63
N ARG A 49 11.03 -12.12 4.41
CA ARG A 49 11.07 -13.28 3.50
C ARG A 49 11.30 -12.86 2.04
N LEU A 50 10.77 -11.71 1.63
CA LEU A 50 11.00 -11.15 0.30
C LEU A 50 12.47 -10.77 0.11
N ASP A 51 13.08 -10.11 1.09
CA ASP A 51 14.49 -9.73 1.04
C ASP A 51 15.40 -10.96 0.93
N GLU A 52 15.15 -12.00 1.72
CA GLU A 52 15.85 -13.29 1.61
C GLU A 52 15.70 -13.91 0.22
N SER A 53 14.48 -13.91 -0.33
CA SER A 53 14.19 -14.41 -1.67
C SER A 53 14.93 -13.62 -2.76
N LEU A 54 15.02 -12.29 -2.64
CA LEU A 54 15.77 -11.43 -3.56
C LEU A 54 17.28 -11.69 -3.51
N LEU A 55 17.83 -11.94 -2.32
CA LEU A 55 19.23 -12.33 -2.17
C LEU A 55 19.52 -13.66 -2.87
N ASN A 56 18.63 -14.64 -2.71
CA ASN A 56 18.73 -15.93 -3.39
C ASN A 56 18.62 -15.79 -4.91
N LEU A 57 17.75 -14.92 -5.41
CA LEU A 57 17.65 -14.62 -6.84
C LEU A 57 18.90 -13.93 -7.39
N ARG A 58 19.49 -12.99 -6.65
CA ARG A 58 20.72 -12.31 -7.04
C ARG A 58 21.95 -13.23 -7.08
N ALA A 59 21.94 -14.30 -6.27
CA ALA A 59 23.00 -15.29 -6.27
C ALA A 59 23.00 -16.19 -7.53
N ILE A 60 21.94 -16.15 -8.35
CA ILE A 60 21.82 -16.96 -9.56
C ILE A 60 22.62 -16.32 -10.71
N PRO A 61 23.49 -17.08 -11.41
CA PRO A 61 24.26 -16.56 -12.53
C PRO A 61 23.37 -16.02 -13.66
N ALA A 62 23.65 -14.82 -14.16
CA ALA A 62 22.94 -14.22 -15.29
C ALA A 62 23.00 -15.05 -16.58
N SER A 63 23.99 -15.95 -16.70
CA SER A 63 24.11 -16.91 -17.79
C SER A 63 23.00 -17.97 -17.80
N SER A 64 22.42 -18.28 -16.64
CA SER A 64 21.30 -19.21 -16.51
C SER A 64 19.95 -18.59 -16.90
N ALA A 65 19.90 -17.27 -17.13
CA ALA A 65 18.66 -16.52 -17.36
C ALA A 65 18.24 -16.38 -18.84
N ARG A 66 18.69 -17.29 -19.72
CA ARG A 66 18.47 -17.19 -21.17
C ARG A 66 17.28 -17.98 -21.71
N GLY A 67 16.53 -18.67 -20.86
CA GLY A 67 15.33 -19.41 -21.26
C GLY A 67 14.13 -18.47 -21.52
N PRO A 68 13.33 -18.68 -22.58
CA PRO A 68 12.11 -17.89 -22.82
C PRO A 68 11.09 -18.01 -21.69
N GLU A 69 10.99 -19.19 -21.06
CA GLU A 69 10.10 -19.44 -19.91
C GLU A 69 10.48 -18.58 -18.70
N LEU A 70 11.78 -18.46 -18.42
CA LEU A 70 12.26 -17.65 -17.30
C LEU A 70 11.94 -16.17 -17.49
N ARG A 71 12.06 -15.68 -18.73
CA ARG A 71 11.69 -14.29 -19.07
C ARG A 71 10.19 -14.06 -18.85
N ALA A 72 9.35 -15.01 -19.22
CA ALA A 72 7.90 -14.90 -19.00
C ALA A 72 7.56 -14.81 -17.50
N GLU A 73 8.18 -15.65 -16.67
CA GLU A 73 7.97 -15.62 -15.21
C GLU A 73 8.52 -14.34 -14.56
N LEU A 74 9.65 -13.82 -15.05
CA LEU A 74 10.17 -12.53 -14.61
C LEU A 74 9.21 -11.37 -14.93
N GLU A 75 8.64 -11.33 -16.14
CA GLU A 75 7.68 -10.29 -16.51
C GLU A 75 6.36 -10.39 -15.72
N LYS A 76 5.88 -11.61 -15.43
CA LYS A 76 4.74 -11.81 -14.53
C LYS A 76 5.02 -11.27 -13.14
N THR A 77 6.17 -11.64 -12.56
CA THR A 77 6.63 -11.18 -11.25
C THR A 77 6.72 -9.64 -11.23
N ARG A 78 7.31 -9.04 -12.27
CA ARG A 78 7.43 -7.59 -12.40
C ARG A 78 6.07 -6.90 -12.42
N SER A 79 5.13 -7.46 -13.19
CA SER A 79 3.75 -6.94 -13.26
C SER A 79 3.08 -7.00 -11.89
N ARG A 80 3.29 -8.08 -11.14
CA ARG A 80 2.78 -8.22 -9.78
C ARG A 80 3.37 -7.19 -8.82
N ILE A 81 4.68 -6.97 -8.86
CA ILE A 81 5.35 -5.95 -8.02
C ILE A 81 4.75 -4.56 -8.28
N LEU A 82 4.53 -4.20 -9.55
CA LEU A 82 3.91 -2.91 -9.89
C LEU A 82 2.49 -2.78 -9.32
N GLN A 83 1.70 -3.86 -9.33
CA GLN A 83 0.37 -3.86 -8.72
C GLN A 83 0.42 -3.68 -7.20
N ILE A 84 1.39 -4.31 -6.53
CA ILE A 84 1.61 -4.11 -5.08
C ILE A 84 1.93 -2.65 -4.79
N LEU A 85 2.87 -2.06 -5.53
CA LEU A 85 3.27 -0.65 -5.35
C LEU A 85 2.10 0.32 -5.57
N GLN A 86 1.26 0.05 -6.57
CA GLN A 86 0.07 0.85 -6.82
C GLN A 86 -0.93 0.76 -5.66
N LEU A 87 -1.17 -0.45 -5.14
CA LEU A 87 -2.04 -0.65 -3.98
C LEU A 87 -1.47 -0.02 -2.70
N ASP A 88 -0.16 -0.12 -2.47
CA ASP A 88 0.48 0.52 -1.31
C ASP A 88 0.33 2.05 -1.38
N LYS A 89 0.50 2.66 -2.55
CA LYS A 89 0.24 4.09 -2.75
C LYS A 89 -1.21 4.46 -2.43
N GLU A 90 -2.18 3.64 -2.80
CA GLU A 90 -3.59 3.84 -2.45
C GLU A 90 -3.84 3.69 -0.94
N ASN A 91 -3.21 2.70 -0.30
CA ASN A 91 -3.28 2.49 1.14
C ASN A 91 -2.71 3.68 1.92
N GLU A 92 -1.56 4.20 1.50
CA GLU A 92 -0.96 5.41 2.07
C GLU A 92 -1.88 6.63 1.95
N GLN A 93 -2.52 6.82 0.79
CA GLN A 93 -3.49 7.91 0.62
C GLN A 93 -4.70 7.77 1.54
N LEU A 94 -5.21 6.55 1.72
CA LEU A 94 -6.31 6.27 2.65
C LEU A 94 -5.87 6.56 4.10
N LEU A 95 -4.70 6.07 4.50
CA LEU A 95 -4.12 6.32 5.82
C LEU A 95 -3.95 7.82 6.11
N LEU A 96 -3.43 8.59 5.15
CA LEU A 96 -3.29 10.04 5.26
C LEU A 96 -4.66 10.71 5.41
N ARG A 97 -5.63 10.35 4.57
CA ARG A 97 -7.00 10.90 4.66
C ARG A 97 -7.62 10.64 6.03
N PHE A 98 -7.55 9.42 6.54
CA PHE A 98 -8.12 9.09 7.84
C PHE A 98 -7.37 9.77 9.00
N SER A 99 -6.05 9.91 8.90
CA SER A 99 -5.26 10.65 9.89
C SER A 99 -5.64 12.13 9.94
N LEU A 100 -5.92 12.75 8.78
CA LEU A 100 -6.39 14.13 8.70
C LEU A 100 -7.83 14.29 9.20
N THR A 101 -8.73 13.34 8.88
CA THR A 101 -10.13 13.37 9.38
C THR A 101 -10.20 13.16 10.88
N ARG A 102 -9.35 12.31 11.45
CA ARG A 102 -9.28 12.04 12.90
C ARG A 102 -8.69 13.23 13.71
N GLY A 103 -8.00 14.15 13.03
CA GLY A 103 -7.52 15.41 13.60
C GLY A 103 -8.55 16.53 13.59
N ARG A 104 -9.73 16.35 12.98
CA ARG A 104 -10.85 17.28 13.16
C ARG A 104 -11.45 16.96 14.53
N PRO A 105 -11.31 17.82 15.56
CA PRO A 105 -12.13 17.66 16.74
C PRO A 105 -13.58 17.62 16.25
N GLU A 106 -14.38 16.72 16.80
CA GLU A 106 -15.83 16.77 16.68
C GLU A 106 -16.27 18.14 17.17
N THR A 107 -16.29 19.13 16.27
CA THR A 107 -16.88 20.42 16.53
C THR A 107 -18.36 20.11 16.68
N SER A 108 -18.83 20.17 17.93
CA SER A 108 -20.23 20.28 18.28
C SER A 108 -20.99 21.09 17.23
N PRO A 109 -22.26 20.76 16.91
CA PRO A 109 -23.06 21.56 16.01
C PRO A 109 -23.40 22.89 16.70
N ALA A 110 -22.51 23.86 16.62
CA ALA A 110 -22.75 25.22 17.09
C ALA A 110 -22.01 26.24 16.20
N ALA A 111 -22.77 27.26 15.80
CA ALA A 111 -22.37 28.48 15.12
C ALA A 111 -22.36 28.49 13.57
N ALA A 112 -23.55 28.33 12.98
CA ALA A 112 -23.91 28.92 11.69
C ALA A 112 -24.13 30.45 11.78
N SER A 113 -23.27 31.20 12.48
CA SER A 113 -23.47 32.64 12.75
C SER A 113 -22.35 33.56 12.27
N SER A 114 -21.21 33.04 11.80
CA SER A 114 -20.09 33.88 11.34
C SER A 114 -20.25 34.41 9.92
N ALA A 115 -20.94 33.68 9.02
CA ALA A 115 -21.11 34.10 7.63
C ALA A 115 -22.04 35.32 7.47
N SER A 116 -23.12 35.41 8.26
CA SER A 116 -24.06 36.54 8.18
C SER A 116 -23.51 37.83 8.81
N MET A 117 -22.61 37.71 9.79
CA MET A 117 -21.98 38.86 10.43
C MET A 117 -20.98 39.54 9.49
N LEU A 118 -20.21 38.78 8.71
CA LEU A 118 -19.28 39.33 7.71
C LEU A 118 -20.00 40.03 6.55
N GLN A 119 -21.14 39.50 6.10
CA GLN A 119 -21.96 40.14 5.06
C GLN A 119 -22.51 41.50 5.51
N LYS A 120 -22.91 41.63 6.78
CA LYS A 120 -23.38 42.92 7.34
C LYS A 120 -22.27 43.96 7.44
N ILE A 121 -21.03 43.55 7.70
CA ILE A 121 -19.90 44.48 7.78
C ILE A 121 -19.58 45.04 6.39
N TYR A 122 -19.52 44.18 5.37
CA TYR A 122 -19.22 44.61 4.01
C TYR A 122 -20.32 45.50 3.40
N ALA A 123 -21.59 45.19 3.67
CA ALA A 123 -22.72 46.00 3.20
C ALA A 123 -22.81 47.39 3.85
N ARG A 124 -22.07 47.65 4.93
CA ARG A 124 -22.06 48.96 5.61
C ARG A 124 -20.92 49.87 5.16
N CYS A 125 -20.01 49.36 4.32
CA CYS A 125 -18.86 50.08 3.78
C CYS A 125 -18.96 50.36 2.27
N SER A 126 -20.10 50.07 1.64
CA SER A 126 -20.49 50.50 0.29
C SER A 126 -21.59 51.55 0.37
#